data_AF-A0A1E4C6N4-F1
#
_entry.id   AF-A0A1E4C6N4-F1
#
_cell.length_a   1.000
_cell.length_b   1.000
_cell.length_c   1.000
_cell.angle_alpha   90.00
_cell.angle_beta   90.00
_cell.angle_gamma   90.00
#
_symmetry.space_group_name_H-M   'P 1'
#
loop_
_entity.id
_entity.type
_entity.pdbx_description
1 polymer ?
#
loop_
_entity_poly.entity_id
_entity_poly.type
_entity_poly.pdbx_seq_one_letter_code
_entity_poly.pdbx_strand_id
1 'polypeptide(L)'
;MLPDDAFRAKRDRTIAALQQWQRALADCARIEEEAAATFWRLAVSPFAAGACPFEVILHQRQICDLAIGPESYEGRSSDELDRLPAMAEAIAAGRVLTRTKSSAVSGLVLSIETEVRLADGPSWKADRWLVSGIKPGAMLRNDRWYLPYRR
;
A
#
# COMPACT_ATOMS: atom_id res chain seq x y z
N MET A 1 11.23 13.91 12.93
CA MET A 1 10.37 13.13 13.84
C MET A 1 9.41 14.12 14.48
N LEU A 2 8.11 13.83 14.44
CA LEU A 2 7.09 14.72 15.00
C LEU A 2 7.13 14.65 16.54
N PRO A 3 6.70 15.69 17.26
CA PRO A 3 6.38 15.57 18.68
C PRO A 3 5.32 14.48 18.91
N ASP A 4 5.42 13.74 20.02
CA ASP A 4 4.57 12.57 20.27
C ASP A 4 3.07 12.89 20.23
N ASP A 5 2.64 14.02 20.80
CA ASP A 5 1.22 14.43 20.79
C ASP A 5 0.72 14.75 19.37
N ALA A 6 1.56 15.41 18.57
CA ALA A 6 1.25 15.70 17.17
C ALA A 6 1.16 14.42 16.35
N PHE A 7 2.05 13.46 16.59
CA PHE A 7 2.00 12.16 15.94
C PHE A 7 0.76 11.36 16.35
N ARG A 8 0.43 11.30 17.65
CA ARG A 8 -0.79 10.61 18.14
C ARG A 8 -2.04 11.19 17.49
N ALA A 9 -2.18 12.52 17.48
CA ALA A 9 -3.31 13.19 16.83
C ALA A 9 -3.40 12.87 15.32
N LYS A 10 -2.25 12.86 14.63
CA LYS A 10 -2.18 12.50 13.20
C LYS A 10 -2.60 11.05 12.98
N ARG A 11 -2.08 10.12 13.78
CA ARG A 11 -2.40 8.70 13.71
C ARG A 11 -3.88 8.46 13.95
N ASP A 12 -4.45 9.05 15.01
CA ASP A 12 -5.85 8.83 15.38
C ASP A 12 -6.80 9.40 14.32
N ARG A 13 -6.46 10.55 13.70
CA ARG A 13 -7.19 11.08 12.54
C ARG A 13 -7.13 10.13 11.34
N THR A 14 -5.96 9.56 11.07
CA THR A 14 -5.75 8.61 9.97
C THR A 14 -6.57 7.32 10.19
N ILE A 15 -6.54 6.78 11.41
CA ILE A 15 -7.34 5.62 11.81
C ILE A 15 -8.82 5.91 11.60
N ALA A 16 -9.32 7.05 12.08
CA ALA A 16 -10.73 7.42 11.93
C ALA A 16 -11.16 7.52 10.46
N ALA A 17 -10.31 8.10 9.59
CA ALA A 17 -10.57 8.19 8.16
C ALA A 17 -10.61 6.80 7.49
N LEU A 18 -9.67 5.91 7.82
CA LEU A 18 -9.64 4.54 7.31
C LEU A 18 -10.83 3.71 7.81
N GLN A 19 -11.23 3.86 9.07
CA GLN A 19 -12.41 3.22 9.62
C GLN A 19 -13.70 3.73 8.98
N GLN A 20 -13.77 5.01 8.62
CA GLN A 20 -14.92 5.54 7.87
C GLN A 20 -14.97 4.93 6.47
N TRP A 21 -13.83 4.89 5.78
CA TRP A 21 -13.70 4.29 4.45
C TRP A 21 -14.05 2.80 4.44
N GLN A 22 -13.53 2.00 5.39
CA GLN A 22 -13.76 0.55 5.41
C GLN A 22 -15.24 0.19 5.60
N ARG A 23 -15.98 0.99 6.39
CA ARG A 23 -17.42 0.77 6.62
C ARG A 23 -18.20 0.86 5.32
N ALA A 24 -17.74 1.70 4.40
CA ALA A 24 -18.31 1.82 3.08
C ALA A 24 -17.96 0.66 2.14
N LEU A 25 -17.20 -0.37 2.56
CA LEU A 25 -16.78 -1.51 1.73
C LEU A 25 -17.39 -2.86 2.11
N ALA A 26 -18.32 -2.90 3.07
CA ALA A 26 -18.86 -4.13 3.65
C ALA A 26 -19.51 -5.07 2.60
N ASP A 27 -19.99 -4.53 1.48
CA ASP A 27 -20.59 -5.25 0.36
C ASP A 27 -19.57 -5.88 -0.60
N CYS A 28 -18.33 -5.37 -0.66
CA CYS A 28 -17.36 -5.74 -1.69
C CYS A 28 -16.00 -6.24 -1.17
N ALA A 29 -15.77 -6.23 0.13
CA ALA A 29 -14.53 -6.72 0.73
C ALA A 29 -14.75 -7.30 2.14
N ARG A 30 -13.93 -8.28 2.50
CA ARG A 30 -13.75 -8.72 3.88
C ARG A 30 -12.78 -7.77 4.57
N ILE A 31 -13.19 -7.27 5.73
CA ILE A 31 -12.42 -6.35 6.57
C ILE A 31 -12.02 -7.05 7.85
N GLU A 32 -10.74 -6.96 8.21
CA GLU A 32 -10.21 -7.41 9.48
C GLU A 32 -9.48 -6.24 10.14
N GLU A 33 -9.95 -5.85 11.32
CA GLU A 33 -9.36 -4.76 12.11
C GLU A 33 -8.87 -5.31 13.44
N GLU A 34 -7.68 -4.91 13.84
CA GLU A 34 -7.04 -5.35 15.07
C GLU A 34 -6.33 -4.18 15.74
N ALA A 35 -6.60 -3.98 17.03
CA ALA A 35 -5.97 -2.96 17.84
C ALA A 35 -5.24 -3.62 19.02
N ALA A 36 -3.96 -3.36 19.15
CA ALA A 36 -3.11 -3.84 20.23
C ALA A 36 -2.42 -2.67 20.94
N ALA A 37 -1.72 -2.98 22.04
CA ALA A 37 -1.03 -1.97 22.82
C ALA A 37 0.09 -1.25 22.05
N THR A 38 0.61 -1.82 20.95
CA THR A 38 1.76 -1.30 20.20
C THR A 38 1.46 -0.94 18.74
N PHE A 39 0.32 -1.39 18.20
CA PHE A 39 -0.07 -1.16 16.82
C PHE A 39 -1.60 -1.11 16.64
N TRP A 40 -2.00 -0.54 15.52
CA TRP A 40 -3.34 -0.70 14.95
C TRP A 40 -3.20 -1.25 13.53
N ARG A 41 -3.97 -2.27 13.17
CA ARG A 41 -3.93 -2.95 11.88
C ARG A 41 -5.30 -2.96 11.23
N LEU A 42 -5.30 -2.73 9.92
CA LEU A 42 -6.45 -2.88 9.05
C LEU A 42 -6.05 -3.68 7.81
N ALA A 43 -6.69 -4.83 7.61
CA ALA A 43 -6.59 -5.64 6.40
C ALA A 43 -7.92 -5.66 5.64
N VAL A 44 -7.83 -5.50 4.32
CA VAL A 44 -8.94 -5.42 3.39
C VAL A 44 -8.71 -6.40 2.25
N SER A 45 -9.56 -7.41 2.17
CA SER A 45 -9.53 -8.46 1.15
C SER A 45 -10.75 -8.33 0.22
N PRO A 46 -10.60 -7.80 -1.00
CA PRO A 46 -11.72 -7.63 -1.91
C PRO A 46 -12.29 -8.98 -2.40
N PHE A 47 -13.61 -9.05 -2.63
CA PHE A 47 -14.26 -10.24 -3.19
C PHE A 47 -14.05 -10.38 -4.70
N ALA A 48 -13.83 -9.26 -5.39
CA ALA A 48 -13.60 -9.24 -6.82
C ALA A 48 -12.25 -9.90 -7.17
N ALA A 49 -12.28 -10.98 -7.95
CA ALA A 49 -11.07 -11.62 -8.45
C ALA A 49 -10.23 -10.63 -9.27
N GLY A 50 -8.93 -10.53 -8.97
CA GLY A 50 -8.02 -9.60 -9.62
C GLY A 50 -8.01 -8.17 -9.03
N ALA A 51 -8.84 -7.89 -8.02
CA ALA A 51 -8.72 -6.68 -7.23
C ALA A 51 -7.56 -6.77 -6.23
N CYS A 52 -7.01 -5.62 -5.84
CA CYS A 52 -5.81 -5.54 -5.01
C CYS A 52 -6.17 -5.65 -3.52
N PRO A 53 -5.73 -6.68 -2.77
CA PRO A 53 -5.81 -6.61 -1.31
C PRO A 53 -4.92 -5.49 -0.76
N PHE A 54 -5.29 -4.97 0.39
CA PHE A 54 -4.60 -3.88 1.08
C PHE A 54 -4.52 -4.17 2.58
N GLU A 55 -3.34 -4.00 3.16
CA GLU A 55 -3.16 -4.00 4.61
C GLU A 55 -2.31 -2.81 5.02
N VAL A 56 -2.64 -2.23 6.18
CA VAL A 56 -1.83 -1.23 6.85
C VAL A 56 -1.67 -1.58 8.33
N ILE A 57 -0.44 -1.44 8.83
CA ILE A 57 -0.10 -1.53 10.25
C ILE A 57 0.50 -0.20 10.68
N LEU A 58 -0.18 0.50 11.60
CA LEU A 58 0.27 1.75 12.19
C LEU A 58 0.91 1.48 13.54
N HIS A 59 2.23 1.65 13.63
CA HIS A 59 2.97 1.46 14.87
C HIS A 59 2.98 2.74 15.71
N GLN A 60 3.19 2.58 17.01
CA GLN A 60 3.39 3.73 17.91
C GLN A 60 4.70 4.50 17.67
N ARG A 61 5.69 3.89 17.00
CA ARG A 61 7.04 4.46 16.82
C ARG A 61 7.19 5.34 15.57
N GLN A 62 6.12 6.00 15.12
CA GLN A 62 6.12 6.85 13.91
C GLN A 62 6.52 6.13 12.62
N ILE A 63 6.23 4.83 12.55
CA ILE A 63 6.42 4.00 11.36
C ILE A 63 5.12 3.29 11.00
N CYS A 64 4.96 2.95 9.73
CA CYS A 64 3.89 2.10 9.27
C CYS A 64 4.39 1.06 8.28
N ASP A 65 3.69 -0.07 8.25
CA ASP A 65 3.90 -1.12 7.24
C ASP A 65 2.69 -1.16 6.32
N LEU A 66 2.93 -1.40 5.04
CA LEU A 66 1.90 -1.48 4.01
C LEU A 66 2.05 -2.78 3.24
N ALA A 67 0.95 -3.52 3.08
CA ALA A 67 0.86 -4.57 2.07
C ALA A 67 -0.10 -4.12 0.98
N ILE A 68 0.36 -4.16 -0.28
CA ILE A 68 -0.44 -3.80 -1.46
C ILE A 68 -0.28 -4.95 -2.46
N GLY A 69 -1.35 -5.74 -2.61
CA GLY A 69 -1.26 -6.96 -3.40
C GLY A 69 -0.31 -7.97 -2.74
N PRO A 70 0.63 -8.58 -3.49
CA PRO A 70 1.63 -9.49 -2.94
C PRO A 70 2.87 -8.77 -2.36
N GLU A 71 2.93 -7.44 -2.44
CA GLU A 71 4.12 -6.68 -2.03
C GLU A 71 3.94 -6.07 -0.64
N SER A 72 4.97 -6.21 0.20
CA SER A 72 5.03 -5.62 1.54
C SER A 72 6.13 -4.56 1.61
N TYR A 73 5.81 -3.45 2.25
CA TYR A 73 6.65 -2.27 2.43
C TYR A 73 6.67 -1.90 3.91
N GLU A 74 7.74 -2.32 4.59
CA GLU A 74 7.88 -2.17 6.04
C GLU A 74 8.67 -0.90 6.40
N GLY A 75 8.45 -0.39 7.62
CA GLY A 75 9.24 0.70 8.20
C GLY A 75 9.07 2.05 7.48
N ARG A 76 7.92 2.28 6.83
CA ARG A 76 7.63 3.54 6.14
C ARG A 76 7.45 4.67 7.14
N SER A 77 7.88 5.88 6.78
CA SER A 77 7.84 7.04 7.67
C SER A 77 6.43 7.51 7.98
N SER A 78 6.24 8.15 9.13
CA SER A 78 4.97 8.79 9.53
C SER A 78 4.43 9.86 8.58
N ASP A 79 5.25 10.36 7.65
CA ASP A 79 4.80 11.27 6.58
C ASP A 79 3.81 10.60 5.61
N GLU A 80 3.83 9.27 5.49
CA GLU A 80 2.93 8.52 4.61
C GLU A 80 1.50 8.46 5.17
N LEU A 81 1.30 8.69 6.48
CA LEU A 81 -0.01 8.57 7.14
C LEU A 81 -1.09 9.44 6.49
N ASP A 82 -0.74 10.67 6.09
CA ASP A 82 -1.71 11.60 5.48
C ASP A 82 -2.22 11.11 4.13
N ARG A 83 -1.46 10.23 3.46
CA ARG A 83 -1.80 9.70 2.14
C ARG A 83 -2.59 8.41 2.22
N LEU A 84 -2.59 7.72 3.36
CA LEU A 84 -3.21 6.40 3.49
C LEU A 84 -4.70 6.38 3.13
N PRO A 85 -5.54 7.35 3.55
CA PRO A 85 -6.95 7.34 3.13
C PRO A 85 -7.10 7.49 1.61
N ALA A 86 -6.36 8.42 0.99
CA ALA A 86 -6.38 8.61 -0.46
C ALA A 86 -5.85 7.39 -1.23
N MET A 87 -4.81 6.74 -0.69
CA MET A 87 -4.28 5.48 -1.23
C MET A 87 -5.32 4.38 -1.14
N ALA A 88 -5.99 4.21 0.00
CA ALA A 88 -7.01 3.19 0.20
C ALA A 88 -8.18 3.34 -0.79
N GLU A 89 -8.65 4.57 -1.02
CA GLU A 89 -9.65 4.89 -2.04
C GLU A 89 -9.16 4.57 -3.46
N ALA A 90 -7.93 4.99 -3.80
CA ALA A 90 -7.34 4.69 -5.10
C ALA A 90 -7.17 3.18 -5.34
N ILE A 91 -6.79 2.43 -4.30
CA ILE A 91 -6.67 0.97 -4.34
C ILE A 91 -8.03 0.33 -4.59
N ALA A 92 -9.06 0.72 -3.83
CA ALA A 92 -10.42 0.23 -4.04
C ALA A 92 -10.96 0.56 -5.44
N ALA A 93 -10.53 1.68 -6.03
CA ALA A 93 -10.86 2.08 -7.40
C ALA A 93 -10.02 1.37 -8.48
N GLY A 94 -9.14 0.43 -8.13
CA GLY A 94 -8.31 -0.32 -9.09
C GLY A 94 -7.16 0.51 -9.68
N ARG A 95 -6.79 1.64 -9.06
CA ARG A 95 -5.73 2.53 -9.55
C ARG A 95 -4.34 2.09 -9.09
N VAL A 96 -4.11 0.78 -9.10
CA VAL A 96 -2.87 0.14 -8.67
C VAL A 96 -2.24 -0.59 -9.84
N LEU A 97 -0.96 -0.35 -10.03
CA LEU A 97 -0.11 -1.03 -10.99
C LEU A 97 1.06 -1.67 -10.25
N THR A 98 1.33 -2.94 -10.52
CA THR A 98 2.63 -3.56 -10.23
C THR A 98 3.44 -3.67 -11.51
N ARG A 99 4.71 -3.27 -11.45
CA ARG A 99 5.66 -3.34 -12.55
C ARG A 99 6.81 -4.22 -12.16
N THR A 100 6.84 -5.41 -12.75
CA THR A 100 7.95 -6.34 -12.61
C THR A 100 9.07 -5.93 -13.54
N LYS A 101 10.25 -5.74 -12.96
CA LYS A 101 11.47 -5.28 -13.63
C LYS A 101 12.47 -6.44 -13.67
N SER A 102 12.77 -6.96 -14.86
CA SER A 102 13.70 -8.07 -15.05
C SER A 102 14.88 -7.71 -15.93
N SER A 103 16.00 -8.42 -15.75
CA SER A 103 17.17 -8.31 -16.62
C SER A 103 16.83 -8.78 -18.03
N ALA A 104 17.09 -7.95 -19.05
CA ALA A 104 16.89 -8.34 -20.44
C ALA A 104 17.89 -9.44 -20.89
N VAL A 105 19.01 -9.61 -20.17
CA VAL A 105 20.04 -10.58 -20.51
C VAL A 105 19.76 -11.95 -19.89
N SER A 106 19.35 -11.99 -18.62
CA SER A 106 19.19 -13.24 -17.87
C SER A 106 17.73 -13.61 -17.57
N GLY A 107 16.78 -12.72 -17.82
CA GLY A 107 15.37 -12.90 -17.42
C GLY A 107 15.12 -12.81 -15.91
N LEU A 108 16.18 -12.64 -15.09
CA LEU A 108 16.08 -12.56 -13.64
C LEU A 108 15.24 -11.35 -13.21
N VAL A 109 14.24 -11.56 -12.36
CA VAL A 109 13.48 -10.45 -11.75
C VAL A 109 14.35 -9.73 -10.74
N LEU A 110 14.57 -8.44 -10.96
CA LEU A 110 15.43 -7.59 -10.16
C LEU A 110 14.63 -6.82 -9.11
N SER A 111 13.47 -6.30 -9.49
CA SER A 111 12.60 -5.55 -8.59
C SER A 111 11.14 -5.59 -9.02
N ILE A 112 10.28 -5.22 -8.08
CA ILE A 112 8.85 -5.00 -8.30
C ILE A 112 8.53 -3.59 -7.81
N GLU A 113 8.05 -2.75 -8.71
CA GLU A 113 7.56 -1.41 -8.39
C GLU A 113 6.05 -1.46 -8.22
N THR A 114 5.53 -0.93 -7.10
CA THR A 114 4.10 -0.68 -6.94
C THR A 114 3.84 0.81 -7.10
N GLU A 115 2.87 1.14 -7.94
CA GLU A 115 2.37 2.50 -8.18
C GLU A 115 0.87 2.55 -7.82
N VAL A 116 0.51 3.46 -6.91
CA VAL A 116 -0.89 3.80 -6.59
C VAL A 116 -1.16 5.20 -7.09
N ARG A 117 -2.06 5.35 -8.07
CA ARG A 117 -2.41 6.65 -8.65
C ARG A 117 -3.55 7.29 -7.87
N LEU A 118 -3.24 8.36 -7.15
CA LEU A 118 -4.22 9.09 -6.34
C LEU A 118 -5.14 9.92 -7.24
N ALA A 119 -6.35 10.21 -6.75
CA ALA A 119 -7.37 10.92 -7.53
C ALA A 119 -6.98 12.36 -7.90
N ASP A 120 -6.17 12.99 -7.06
CA ASP A 120 -5.68 14.36 -7.15
C ASP A 120 -4.44 14.51 -8.06
N GLY A 121 -3.99 13.42 -8.71
CA GLY A 121 -2.88 13.43 -9.66
C GLY A 121 -1.53 12.87 -9.17
N PRO A 122 -1.08 13.05 -7.91
CA PRO A 122 0.16 12.44 -7.46
C PRO A 122 0.04 10.91 -7.41
N SER A 123 1.17 10.23 -7.58
CA SER A 123 1.25 8.79 -7.42
C SER A 123 2.12 8.44 -6.22
N TRP A 124 1.65 7.53 -5.39
CA TRP A 124 2.52 6.85 -4.44
C TRP A 124 3.30 5.74 -5.17
N LYS A 125 4.59 5.62 -4.90
CA LYS A 125 5.47 4.61 -5.53
C LYS A 125 6.42 4.00 -4.51
N ALA A 126 6.62 2.69 -4.61
CA ALA A 126 7.67 2.01 -3.87
C ALA A 126 8.24 0.83 -4.67
N ASP A 127 9.56 0.66 -4.61
CA ASP A 127 10.26 -0.47 -5.20
C ASP A 127 10.63 -1.48 -4.12
N ARG A 128 10.40 -2.75 -4.40
CA ARG A 128 10.98 -3.87 -3.67
C ARG A 128 12.08 -4.49 -4.53
N TRP A 129 13.32 -4.39 -4.07
CA TRP A 129 14.46 -5.03 -4.73
C TRP A 129 14.58 -6.47 -4.25
N LEU A 130 14.57 -7.41 -5.20
CA LEU A 130 14.75 -8.84 -4.93
C LEU A 130 16.22 -9.26 -4.98
N VAL A 131 17.06 -8.46 -5.65
CA VAL A 131 18.49 -8.72 -5.79
C VAL A 131 19.26 -7.44 -5.48
N SER A 132 20.23 -7.52 -4.58
CA SER A 132 21.12 -6.42 -4.22
C SER A 132 22.45 -6.52 -4.97
N GLY A 133 23.14 -5.38 -5.14
CA GLY A 133 24.51 -5.35 -5.67
C GLY A 133 24.66 -5.52 -7.20
N ILE A 134 23.59 -5.81 -7.93
CA ILE A 134 23.62 -5.84 -9.41
C ILE A 134 23.34 -4.44 -9.95
N LYS A 135 24.28 -3.87 -10.72
CA LYS A 135 24.00 -2.68 -11.54
C LYS A 135 22.99 -3.09 -12.62
N PRO A 136 21.79 -2.50 -12.68
CA PRO A 136 20.83 -2.87 -13.69
C PRO A 136 21.38 -2.52 -15.08
N GLY A 137 21.50 -3.52 -15.94
CA GLY A 137 21.73 -3.33 -17.37
C GLY A 137 20.43 -2.95 -18.09
N ALA A 138 20.26 -3.40 -19.34
CA ALA A 138 18.96 -3.30 -20.01
C ALA A 138 17.91 -4.11 -19.25
N MET A 139 16.72 -3.52 -19.06
CA MET A 139 15.63 -4.11 -18.28
C MET A 139 14.36 -4.24 -19.10
N LEU A 140 13.68 -5.38 -18.94
CA LEU A 140 12.33 -5.59 -19.41
C LEU A 140 11.34 -5.17 -18.32
N ARG A 141 10.18 -4.66 -18.74
CA ARG A 141 9.11 -4.20 -17.85
C ARG A 141 7.83 -4.95 -18.19
N ASN A 142 7.19 -5.51 -17.17
CA ASN A 142 5.87 -6.11 -17.31
C ASN A 142 4.93 -5.46 -16.29
N ASP A 143 3.85 -4.87 -16.81
CA ASP A 143 2.91 -4.04 -16.07
C ASP A 143 1.61 -4.82 -15.83
N ARG A 144 1.16 -4.88 -14.58
CA ARG A 144 -0.11 -5.52 -14.19
C ARG A 144 -1.00 -4.55 -13.42
N TRP A 145 -2.16 -4.26 -14.00
CA TRP A 145 -3.21 -3.49 -13.34
C TRP A 145 -4.11 -4.37 -12.47
N TYR A 146 -4.55 -3.83 -11.35
CA TYR A 146 -5.60 -4.43 -10.53
C TYR A 146 -6.98 -3.94 -10.95
N LEU A 147 -7.99 -4.76 -10.71
CA LEU A 147 -9.39 -4.39 -10.93
C LEU A 147 -9.95 -3.60 -9.73
N PRO A 148 -10.98 -2.76 -9.94
CA PRO A 148 -11.69 -2.12 -8.85
C PRO A 148 -12.45 -3.14 -8.00
N TYR A 149 -12.71 -2.78 -6.74
CA TYR A 149 -13.45 -3.63 -5.80
C TYR A 149 -14.93 -3.77 -6.22
N ARG A 150 -15.49 -2.71 -6.82
CA ARG A 150 -16.82 -2.68 -7.42
C ARG A 150 -16.71 -2.53 -8.93
N ARG A 151 -17.61 -3.20 -9.65
CA ARG A 151 -17.76 -3.06 -11.10
C ARG A 151 -18.94 -2.18 -11.43
#